data_AF-A0A953DIL5-F1
#
_entry.id   AF-A0A953DIL5-F1
#
_cell.length_a   1.000
_cell.length_b   1.000
_cell.length_c   1.000
_cell.angle_alpha   90.00
_cell.angle_beta   90.00
_cell.angle_gamma   90.00
#
_symmetry.space_group_name_H-M   'P 1'
#
loop_
_entity.id
_entity.type
_entity.pdbx_description
1 polymer ?
#
loop_
_entity_poly.entity_id
_entity_poly.type
_entity_poly.pdbx_seq_one_letter_code
_entity_poly.pdbx_strand_id
1 'polypeptide(L)'
;VAAVAESLTSPPLWSGWGIRTLAAGQAAYDPLEYHNGTVWPHDNSLIAVGLALAGRRREVERVVRALVEAAACFDYRLPELFAGFDRRAGEPPAEYPSSARPQAWAAGTPPLLLQALLGLHPDREARTLRAVAADLPEWVSGLVLDGVHAFGRRWTVRVEDGAAYVAPAA
;
A
#
# COMPACT_ATOMS: atom_id res chain seq x y z
N VAL A 1 18.26 -1.61 7.91
CA VAL A 1 16.83 -1.33 7.64
C VAL A 1 16.58 0.16 7.35
N ALA A 2 17.06 1.09 8.18
CA ALA A 2 16.82 2.53 7.98
C ALA A 2 17.21 3.06 6.59
N ALA A 3 18.46 2.81 6.17
CA ALA A 3 18.93 3.23 4.84
C ALA A 3 18.11 2.65 3.67
N VAL A 4 17.55 1.44 3.82
CA VAL A 4 16.70 0.83 2.79
C VAL A 4 15.35 1.54 2.71
N ALA A 5 14.70 1.79 3.85
CA ALA A 5 13.43 2.51 3.90
C ALA A 5 13.56 3.95 3.36
N GLU A 6 14.66 4.63 3.71
CA GLU A 6 15.00 5.95 3.19
C GLU A 6 15.23 5.93 1.69
N SER A 7 15.98 4.94 1.18
CA SER A 7 16.20 4.78 -0.26
C SER A 7 14.89 4.55 -1.03
N LEU A 8 14.03 3.63 -0.55
CA LEU A 8 12.74 3.31 -1.17
C LEU A 8 11.83 4.53 -1.32
N THR A 9 11.88 5.46 -0.37
CA THR A 9 11.04 6.68 -0.38
C THR A 9 11.79 7.93 -0.84
N SER A 10 13.04 7.78 -1.29
CA SER A 10 13.86 8.86 -1.83
C SER A 10 13.44 9.24 -3.25
N PRO A 11 13.73 10.48 -3.72
CA PRO A 11 13.28 10.95 -5.04
C PRO A 11 13.62 10.03 -6.24
N PRO A 12 14.79 9.35 -6.31
CA PRO A 12 15.07 8.42 -7.39
C PRO A 12 14.07 7.26 -7.52
N LEU A 13 13.64 6.67 -6.40
CA LEU A 13 12.69 5.54 -6.41
C LEU A 13 11.24 5.99 -6.25
N TRP A 14 10.99 7.12 -5.59
CA TRP A 14 9.64 7.60 -5.33
C TRP A 14 9.11 8.47 -6.47
N SER A 15 8.13 7.95 -7.20
CA SER A 15 7.46 8.68 -8.30
C SER A 15 6.41 9.69 -7.83
N GLY A 16 5.97 9.65 -6.57
CA GLY A 16 4.78 10.39 -6.12
C GLY A 16 3.47 9.62 -6.26
N TRP A 17 3.44 8.59 -7.10
CA TRP A 17 2.34 7.61 -7.21
C TRP A 17 2.67 6.27 -6.54
N GLY A 18 3.96 6.00 -6.32
CA GLY A 18 4.49 4.82 -5.67
C GLY A 18 6.00 4.70 -5.89
N ILE A 19 6.55 3.58 -5.42
CA ILE A 19 7.96 3.21 -5.55
C ILE A 19 8.15 2.49 -6.88
N ARG A 20 9.13 2.94 -7.66
CA ARG A 20 9.55 2.39 -8.94
C ARG A 20 10.30 1.06 -8.76
N THR A 21 10.29 0.22 -9.78
CA THR A 21 11.10 -1.01 -9.81
C THR A 21 12.59 -0.73 -9.95
N LEU A 22 12.97 0.41 -10.55
CA LEU A 22 14.35 0.87 -10.68
C LEU A 22 14.44 2.37 -10.46
N ALA A 23 15.52 2.82 -9.83
CA ALA A 23 15.73 4.22 -9.49
C ALA A 23 15.99 5.07 -10.74
N ALA A 24 15.34 6.23 -10.81
CA ALA A 24 15.63 7.23 -11.83
C ALA A 24 17.12 7.61 -11.83
N GLY A 25 17.72 7.67 -13.03
CA GLY A 25 19.15 7.96 -13.21
C GLY A 25 20.07 6.74 -13.22
N GLN A 26 19.55 5.52 -12.99
CA GLN A 26 20.29 4.30 -13.29
C GLN A 26 20.38 4.05 -14.80
N ALA A 27 21.44 3.37 -15.26
CA ALA A 27 21.72 3.23 -16.69
C ALA A 27 20.60 2.55 -17.50
N ALA A 28 19.87 1.61 -16.87
CA ALA A 28 18.75 0.90 -17.49
C ALA A 28 17.39 1.54 -17.17
N TYR A 29 17.34 2.66 -16.46
CA TYR A 29 16.07 3.26 -16.05
C TYR A 29 15.25 3.73 -17.25
N ASP A 30 14.04 3.21 -17.36
CA ASP A 30 13.01 3.68 -18.29
C ASP A 30 11.64 3.61 -17.58
N PRO A 31 10.93 4.74 -17.40
CA PRO A 31 9.62 4.77 -16.75
C PRO A 31 8.53 3.99 -17.51
N LEU A 32 8.77 3.61 -18.77
CA LEU A 32 7.86 2.83 -19.60
C LEU A 32 8.36 1.38 -19.81
N GLU A 33 9.49 0.98 -19.23
CA GLU A 33 9.92 -0.41 -19.31
C GLU A 33 9.34 -1.24 -18.16
N TYR A 34 8.82 -2.42 -18.52
CA TYR A 34 8.03 -3.31 -17.68
C TYR A 34 8.60 -3.56 -16.27
N HIS A 35 9.92 -3.66 -16.11
CA HIS A 35 10.57 -3.83 -14.80
C HIS A 35 11.76 -2.89 -14.54
N ASN A 36 11.99 -1.85 -15.35
CA ASN A 36 13.11 -0.93 -15.16
C ASN A 36 12.71 0.52 -14.88
N GLY A 37 11.55 0.75 -14.26
CA GLY A 37 11.18 2.10 -13.85
C GLY A 37 9.70 2.29 -13.59
N THR A 38 8.84 1.37 -14.07
CA THR A 38 7.41 1.35 -13.78
C THR A 38 7.10 1.16 -12.29
N VAL A 39 5.85 1.42 -11.92
CA VAL A 39 5.34 1.25 -10.56
C VAL A 39 4.32 0.12 -10.53
N TRP A 40 4.56 -0.83 -9.63
CA TRP A 40 3.75 -2.02 -9.47
C TRP A 40 2.98 -1.95 -8.15
N PRO A 41 1.63 -1.90 -8.16
CA PRO A 41 0.84 -1.90 -6.93
C PRO A 41 1.11 -3.12 -6.04
N HIS A 42 1.36 -4.28 -6.65
CA HIS A 42 1.73 -5.49 -5.93
C HIS A 42 3.03 -5.28 -5.12
N ASP A 43 4.11 -4.87 -5.78
CA ASP A 43 5.42 -4.71 -5.13
C ASP A 43 5.37 -3.64 -4.03
N ASN A 44 4.66 -2.54 -4.29
CA ASN A 44 4.46 -1.48 -3.31
C ASN A 44 3.69 -1.95 -2.08
N SER A 45 2.73 -2.88 -2.23
CA SER A 45 2.02 -3.46 -1.10
C SER A 45 2.93 -4.33 -0.22
N LEU A 46 3.85 -5.08 -0.82
CA LEU A 46 4.85 -5.86 -0.10
C LEU A 46 5.87 -4.95 0.60
N ILE A 47 6.30 -3.88 -0.08
CA ILE A 47 7.16 -2.86 0.53
C ILE A 47 6.47 -2.22 1.73
N ALA A 48 5.19 -1.85 1.62
CA ALA A 48 4.43 -1.27 2.73
C ALA A 48 4.37 -2.22 3.94
N VAL A 49 4.15 -3.52 3.73
CA VAL A 49 4.20 -4.53 4.80
C VAL A 49 5.59 -4.60 5.43
N GLY A 50 6.66 -4.63 4.63
CA GLY A 50 8.03 -4.62 5.13
C GLY A 50 8.37 -3.37 5.95
N LEU A 51 7.92 -2.20 5.49
CA LEU A 51 8.05 -0.93 6.23
C LEU A 51 7.26 -0.97 7.55
N ALA A 52 6.06 -1.54 7.56
CA ALA A 52 5.25 -1.68 8.77
C ALA A 52 5.94 -2.58 9.81
N LEU A 53 6.49 -3.72 9.38
CA LEU A 53 7.28 -4.62 10.23
C LEU A 53 8.57 -3.96 10.76
N ALA A 54 9.11 -3.00 10.02
CA ALA A 54 10.26 -2.19 10.42
C ALA A 54 9.91 -0.96 11.29
N GLY A 55 8.63 -0.77 11.66
CA GLY A 55 8.19 0.38 12.44
C GLY A 55 8.20 1.72 11.68
N ARG A 56 8.26 1.70 10.34
CA ARG A 56 8.36 2.89 9.48
C ARG A 56 6.99 3.46 9.09
N ARG A 57 6.28 3.94 10.11
CA ARG A 57 4.87 4.36 10.01
C ARG A 57 4.62 5.45 8.97
N ARG A 58 5.44 6.50 8.97
CA ARG A 58 5.31 7.62 8.03
C ARG A 58 5.47 7.17 6.58
N GLU A 59 6.40 6.27 6.31
CA GLU A 59 6.64 5.70 5.00
C GLU A 59 5.49 4.78 4.57
N VAL A 60 4.93 3.98 5.48
CA VAL A 60 3.72 3.17 5.23
C VAL A 60 2.55 4.06 4.81
N GLU A 61 2.23 5.08 5.59
CA GLU A 61 1.13 6.01 5.28
C GLU A 61 1.32 6.68 3.92
N ARG A 62 2.55 7.08 3.60
CA ARG A 62 2.90 7.68 2.31
C ARG A 62 2.62 6.73 1.15
N VAL A 63 3.05 5.47 1.24
CA VAL A 63 2.82 4.46 0.19
C VAL A 63 1.34 4.15 0.05
N VAL A 64 0.65 3.88 1.16
CA VAL A 64 -0.79 3.53 1.15
C VAL A 64 -1.61 4.68 0.55
N ARG A 65 -1.38 5.91 1.00
CA ARG A 65 -2.08 7.09 0.47
C ARG A 65 -1.86 7.25 -1.03
N ALA A 66 -0.61 7.15 -1.49
CA ALA A 66 -0.31 7.29 -2.92
C ALA A 66 -1.02 6.23 -3.78
N LEU A 67 -1.09 4.98 -3.31
CA LEU A 67 -1.79 3.91 -4.04
C LEU A 67 -3.32 4.04 -3.98
N VAL A 68 -3.90 4.55 -2.89
CA VAL A 68 -5.33 4.87 -2.83
C VAL A 68 -5.66 6.01 -3.80
N GLU A 69 -4.83 7.04 -3.85
CA GLU A 69 -4.98 8.15 -4.81
C GLU A 69 -4.80 7.66 -6.26
N ALA A 70 -3.84 6.77 -6.53
CA ALA A 70 -3.68 6.15 -7.84
C ALA A 70 -4.88 5.27 -8.20
N ALA A 71 -5.42 4.49 -7.26
CA ALA A 71 -6.60 3.65 -7.48
C ALA A 71 -7.80 4.48 -7.94
N ALA A 72 -8.00 5.69 -7.39
CA ALA A 72 -9.06 6.58 -7.82
C ALA A 72 -8.94 7.00 -9.30
N CYS A 73 -7.73 7.04 -9.86
CA CYS A 73 -7.49 7.29 -11.28
C CYS A 73 -7.77 6.07 -12.18
N PHE A 74 -7.97 4.89 -11.60
CA PHE A 74 -8.18 3.62 -12.29
C PHE A 74 -9.52 2.96 -11.89
N ASP A 75 -10.56 3.75 -11.60
CA ASP A 75 -11.89 3.27 -11.18
C ASP A 75 -11.82 2.29 -9.99
N TYR A 76 -10.87 2.51 -9.08
CA TYR A 76 -10.55 1.63 -7.95
C TYR A 76 -10.16 0.19 -8.34
N ARG A 77 -9.70 0.01 -9.58
CA ARG A 77 -9.15 -1.23 -10.13
C ARG A 77 -7.69 -1.02 -10.49
N LEU A 78 -6.83 -1.06 -9.46
CA LEU A 78 -5.38 -0.93 -9.63
C LEU A 78 -4.89 -1.89 -10.73
N PRO A 79 -4.13 -1.38 -11.72
CA PRO A 79 -3.59 -2.20 -12.79
C PRO A 79 -2.44 -3.08 -12.29
N GLU A 80 -2.00 -4.01 -13.15
CA GLU A 80 -0.73 -4.73 -12.95
C GLU A 80 0.44 -3.78 -12.66
N LEU A 81 0.56 -2.73 -13.47
CA LEU A 81 1.58 -1.70 -13.38
C LEU A 81 1.11 -0.43 -14.08
N PHE A 82 1.74 0.69 -13.75
CA PHE A 82 1.63 1.95 -14.47
C PHE A 82 3.02 2.60 -14.62
N ALA A 83 3.13 3.61 -15.49
CA ALA A 83 4.42 4.20 -15.83
C ALA A 83 5.08 4.91 -14.63
N GLY A 84 6.41 4.91 -14.61
CA GLY A 84 7.28 5.44 -13.57
C GLY A 84 7.49 6.95 -13.52
N PHE A 85 6.72 7.73 -14.28
CA PHE A 85 6.91 9.17 -14.35
C PHE A 85 6.67 9.85 -13.00
N ASP A 86 7.40 10.94 -12.75
CA ASP A 86 7.13 11.79 -11.59
C ASP A 86 5.70 12.31 -11.62
N ARG A 87 5.04 12.27 -10.46
CA ARG A 87 3.72 12.85 -10.26
C ARG A 87 3.80 14.35 -10.43
N ARG A 88 2.92 14.87 -11.28
CA ARG A 88 2.73 16.30 -11.52
C ARG A 88 1.34 16.72 -11.08
N ALA A 89 1.22 17.98 -10.65
CA ALA A 89 -0.06 18.50 -10.19
C ALA A 89 -1.09 18.48 -11.32
N GLY A 90 -2.24 17.84 -11.08
CA GLY A 90 -3.33 17.74 -12.05
C GLY A 90 -3.18 16.64 -13.10
N GLU A 91 -2.08 15.89 -13.11
CA GLU A 91 -1.86 14.78 -14.05
C GLU A 91 -2.08 13.43 -13.36
N PRO A 92 -2.91 12.51 -13.91
CA PRO A 92 -3.05 11.16 -13.36
C PRO A 92 -1.78 10.32 -13.60
N PRO A 93 -1.61 9.16 -12.94
CA PRO A 93 -0.56 8.21 -13.28
C PRO A 93 -0.69 7.81 -14.75
N ALA A 94 0.40 7.92 -15.51
CA ALA A 94 0.38 7.54 -16.91
C ALA A 94 0.20 6.02 -17.06
N GLU A 95 -0.73 5.62 -17.91
CA GLU A 95 -1.09 4.22 -18.09
C GLU A 95 0.02 3.43 -18.78
N TYR A 96 0.14 2.16 -18.43
CA TYR A 96 0.93 1.20 -19.18
C TYR A 96 0.03 0.47 -20.21
N PRO A 97 0.26 0.62 -21.53
CA PRO A 97 -0.71 0.21 -22.56
C PRO A 97 -1.13 -1.26 -22.52
N SER A 98 -0.24 -2.18 -22.14
CA SER A 98 -0.52 -3.62 -22.10
C SER A 98 -0.73 -4.16 -20.68
N SER A 99 -1.03 -3.29 -19.71
CA SER A 99 -1.29 -3.72 -18.33
C SER A 99 -2.60 -4.47 -18.20
N ALA A 100 -2.60 -5.59 -17.47
CA ALA A 100 -3.82 -6.30 -17.14
C ALA A 100 -4.66 -5.55 -16.07
N ARG A 101 -5.99 -5.56 -16.25
CA ARG A 101 -6.98 -4.92 -15.34
C ARG A 101 -8.28 -5.75 -15.23
N PRO A 102 -8.51 -6.48 -14.12
CA PRO A 102 -7.61 -6.69 -12.98
C PRO A 102 -6.51 -7.70 -13.30
N GLN A 103 -5.35 -7.54 -12.67
CA GLN A 103 -4.27 -8.52 -12.68
C GLN A 103 -4.25 -9.28 -11.34
N ALA A 104 -3.91 -10.58 -11.39
CA ALA A 104 -4.08 -11.48 -10.25
C ALA A 104 -3.25 -11.10 -9.01
N TRP A 105 -2.03 -10.58 -9.19
CA TRP A 105 -1.17 -10.11 -8.10
C TRP A 105 -1.61 -8.74 -7.56
N ALA A 106 -1.99 -7.82 -8.44
CA ALA A 106 -2.49 -6.49 -8.08
C ALA A 106 -3.79 -6.57 -7.25
N ALA A 107 -4.61 -7.63 -7.44
CA ALA A 107 -5.78 -7.89 -6.60
C ALA A 107 -5.42 -8.10 -5.11
N GLY A 108 -4.19 -8.53 -4.80
CA GLY A 108 -3.69 -8.67 -3.43
C GLY A 108 -3.28 -7.35 -2.76
N THR A 109 -3.17 -6.25 -3.51
CA THR A 109 -2.69 -4.96 -2.99
C THR A 109 -3.60 -4.38 -1.91
N PRO A 110 -4.94 -4.23 -2.10
CA PRO A 110 -5.79 -3.61 -1.08
C PRO A 110 -5.73 -4.25 0.31
N PRO A 111 -5.86 -5.59 0.48
CA PRO A 111 -5.80 -6.19 1.81
C PRO A 111 -4.43 -6.03 2.48
N LEU A 112 -3.32 -6.06 1.73
CA LEU A 112 -1.98 -5.84 2.29
C LEU A 112 -1.75 -4.39 2.72
N LEU A 113 -2.27 -3.41 1.95
CA LEU A 113 -2.21 -2.01 2.35
C LEU A 113 -3.00 -1.75 3.63
N LEU A 114 -4.22 -2.30 3.73
CA LEU A 114 -5.04 -2.21 4.94
C LEU A 114 -4.36 -2.89 6.13
N GLN A 115 -3.77 -4.07 5.92
CA GLN A 115 -3.02 -4.77 6.96
C GLN A 115 -1.84 -3.92 7.48
N ALA A 116 -1.04 -3.36 6.58
CA ALA A 116 0.12 -2.53 6.93
C ALA A 116 -0.28 -1.24 7.64
N LEU A 117 -1.31 -0.56 7.12
CA LEU A 117 -1.81 0.71 7.64
C LEU A 117 -2.40 0.55 9.05
N LEU A 118 -3.27 -0.44 9.24
CA LEU A 118 -3.96 -0.67 10.51
C LEU A 118 -3.12 -1.50 11.52
N GLY A 119 -1.98 -2.04 11.08
CA GLY A 119 -1.14 -2.91 11.90
C GLY A 119 -1.90 -4.17 12.31
N LEU A 120 -2.56 -4.83 11.37
CA LEU A 120 -3.34 -6.04 11.66
C LEU A 120 -2.43 -7.26 11.79
N HIS A 121 -2.45 -7.85 12.98
CA HIS A 121 -1.63 -9.01 13.31
C HIS A 121 -2.44 -10.11 14.00
N PRO A 122 -2.34 -11.37 13.54
CA PRO A 122 -2.92 -12.50 14.24
C PRO A 122 -2.10 -12.81 15.50
N ASP A 123 -2.73 -12.78 16.66
CA ASP A 123 -2.18 -13.30 17.91
C ASP A 123 -2.53 -14.78 18.04
N ARG A 124 -1.54 -15.64 17.84
CA ARG A 124 -1.72 -17.11 17.80
C ARG A 124 -2.00 -17.70 19.17
N GLU A 125 -1.43 -17.14 20.23
CA GLU A 125 -1.58 -17.64 21.60
C GLU A 125 -2.98 -17.31 22.12
N ALA A 126 -3.38 -16.04 22.00
CA ALA A 126 -4.72 -15.62 22.38
C ALA A 126 -5.81 -16.03 21.36
N ARG A 127 -5.42 -16.49 20.16
CA ARG A 127 -6.31 -16.78 19.03
C ARG A 127 -7.21 -15.58 18.67
N THR A 128 -6.63 -14.37 18.70
CA THR A 128 -7.32 -13.10 18.45
C THR A 128 -6.69 -12.36 17.26
N LEU A 129 -7.45 -11.49 16.62
CA LEU A 129 -6.88 -10.50 15.70
C LEU A 129 -6.62 -9.21 16.47
N ARG A 130 -5.43 -8.62 16.31
CA ARG A 130 -5.05 -7.34 16.92
C ARG A 130 -4.81 -6.29 15.85
N ALA A 131 -5.12 -5.05 16.18
CA ALA A 131 -4.64 -3.87 15.47
C ALA A 131 -3.69 -3.12 16.42
N VAL A 132 -2.57 -2.62 15.89
CA VAL A 132 -1.56 -1.92 16.71
C VAL A 132 -1.25 -0.51 16.19
N ALA A 133 -1.94 -0.06 15.14
CA ALA A 133 -1.79 1.29 14.64
C ALA A 133 -2.52 2.30 15.55
N ALA A 134 -1.77 3.32 15.96
CA ALA A 134 -2.25 4.54 16.60
C ALA A 134 -1.79 5.75 15.75
N ASP A 135 -2.32 6.93 16.06
CA ASP A 135 -2.07 8.18 15.33
C ASP A 135 -2.38 8.08 13.83
N LEU A 136 -3.40 7.29 13.49
CA LEU A 136 -3.87 7.11 12.12
C LEU A 136 -4.35 8.45 11.53
N PRO A 137 -4.06 8.70 10.25
CA PRO A 137 -4.37 9.99 9.63
C PRO A 137 -5.87 10.18 9.42
N GLU A 138 -6.36 11.42 9.50
CA GLU A 138 -7.80 11.74 9.45
C GLU A 138 -8.53 11.17 8.21
N TRP A 139 -7.85 11.04 7.07
CA TRP A 139 -8.46 10.50 5.85
C TRP A 139 -8.86 9.02 5.94
N VAL A 140 -8.42 8.29 6.98
CA VAL A 140 -8.89 6.92 7.27
C VAL A 140 -9.96 6.84 8.36
N SER A 141 -10.35 7.98 8.95
CA SER A 141 -11.35 8.05 10.01
C SER A 141 -12.68 7.47 9.52
N GLY A 142 -13.34 6.67 10.37
CA GLY A 142 -14.62 6.01 10.04
C GLY A 142 -14.50 4.77 9.16
N LEU A 143 -13.28 4.32 8.81
CA LEU A 143 -13.08 3.06 8.10
C LEU A 143 -13.58 1.88 8.94
N VAL A 144 -14.39 1.01 8.31
CA VAL A 144 -14.85 -0.25 8.89
C VAL A 144 -14.51 -1.39 7.93
N LEU A 145 -13.79 -2.40 8.44
CA LEU A 145 -13.55 -3.66 7.75
C LEU A 145 -14.35 -4.75 8.46
N ASP A 146 -15.36 -5.28 7.78
CA ASP A 146 -16.15 -6.40 8.30
C ASP A 146 -15.75 -7.73 7.65
N GLY A 147 -16.06 -8.84 8.33
CA GLY A 147 -15.82 -10.18 7.80
C GLY A 147 -14.34 -10.57 7.71
N VAL A 148 -13.45 -9.97 8.51
CA VAL A 148 -12.04 -10.36 8.53
C VAL A 148 -11.91 -11.75 9.17
N HIS A 149 -11.49 -12.75 8.39
CA HIS A 149 -11.38 -14.13 8.86
C HIS A 149 -10.03 -14.41 9.55
N ALA A 150 -10.07 -14.82 10.82
CA ALA A 150 -8.90 -15.31 11.55
C ALA A 150 -9.31 -16.30 12.64
N PHE A 151 -8.51 -17.37 12.82
CA PHE A 151 -8.71 -18.40 13.86
C PHE A 151 -10.09 -19.10 13.82
N GLY A 152 -10.68 -19.23 12.63
CA GLY A 152 -12.01 -19.83 12.45
C GLY A 152 -13.17 -18.91 12.87
N ARG A 153 -12.90 -17.61 13.06
CA ARG A 153 -13.88 -16.59 13.46
C ARG A 153 -13.83 -15.41 12.49
N ARG A 154 -14.88 -14.60 12.53
CA ARG A 154 -14.94 -13.30 11.84
C ARG A 154 -14.71 -12.17 12.84
N TRP A 155 -14.01 -11.15 12.38
CA TRP A 155 -13.67 -9.96 13.16
C TRP A 155 -14.10 -8.72 12.38
N THR A 156 -14.51 -7.69 13.11
CA THR A 156 -14.72 -6.35 12.59
C THR A 156 -13.60 -5.45 13.09
N VAL A 157 -12.98 -4.70 12.18
CA VAL A 157 -11.98 -3.67 12.49
C VAL A 157 -12.61 -2.31 12.25
N ARG A 158 -12.48 -1.37 13.20
CA ARG A 158 -12.97 0.00 13.09
C ARG A 158 -11.86 1.00 13.36
N VAL A 159 -11.86 2.12 12.65
CA VAL A 159 -10.97 3.25 12.91
C VAL A 159 -11.76 4.39 13.53
N GLU A 160 -11.44 4.73 14.77
CA GLU A 160 -12.08 5.79 15.57
C GLU A 160 -10.99 6.53 16.35
N ASP A 161 -11.10 7.84 16.50
CA ASP A 161 -10.15 8.68 17.27
C ASP A 161 -8.67 8.45 16.94
N GLY A 162 -8.35 8.20 15.66
CA GLY A 162 -6.98 7.95 15.19
C GLY A 162 -6.41 6.58 15.58
N ALA A 163 -7.23 5.64 16.05
CA ALA A 163 -6.79 4.29 16.41
C ALA A 163 -7.65 3.21 15.75
N ALA A 164 -7.04 2.05 15.50
CA ALA A 164 -7.75 0.88 14.99
C ALA A 164 -8.13 -0.06 16.13
N TYR A 165 -9.41 -0.45 16.16
CA TYR A 165 -9.99 -1.35 17.15
C TYR A 165 -10.49 -2.62 16.50
N VAL A 166 -10.29 -3.76 17.16
CA VAL A 166 -10.73 -5.07 16.67
C VAL A 166 -11.72 -5.69 17.64
N ALA A 167 -12.86 -6.13 17.13
CA ALA A 167 -13.88 -6.83 17.89
C ALA A 167 -14.35 -8.09 17.13
N PRO A 168 -14.86 -9.12 17.80
CA PRO A 168 -15.58 -10.19 17.13
C PRO A 168 -16.74 -9.60 16.29
N ALA A 169 -16.93 -10.12 15.08
CA ALA A 169 -18.10 -9.75 14.28
C ALA A 169 -19.37 -10.32 14.91
N ALA A 170 -20.49 -9.62 14.73
CA ALA A 170 -21.81 -10.08 15.15
C ALA A 170 -22.29 -11.32 14.37
#